data_AF-A0A2D7RB32-F1
#
_entry.id   AF-A0A2D7RB32-F1
#
_cell.length_a   1.000
_cell.length_b   1.000
_cell.length_c   1.000
_cell.angle_alpha   90.00
_cell.angle_beta   90.00
_cell.angle_gamma   90.00
#
_symmetry.space_group_name_H-M   'P 1'
#
loop_
_entity.id
_entity.type
_entity.pdbx_description
1 polymer ?
#
loop_
_entity_poly.entity_id
_entity_poly.type
_entity_poly.pdbx_seq_one_letter_code
_entity_poly.pdbx_strand_id
1 'polypeptide(L)'
;MDAAMVIDLGRESLWVAVLVAAPLLGTALAVGLAVGILQAATSIQEMTLSFIPKLGVMIIALIIFGSWQVSIMVDFLQRIFERIPTLFI
;
A
#
# COMPACT_ATOMS: atom_id res chain seq x y z
N MET A 1 20.19 -22.14 6.30
CA MET A 1 19.37 -20.94 6.54
C MET A 1 19.16 -20.80 8.03
N ASP A 2 19.73 -19.75 8.63
CA ASP A 2 19.49 -19.42 10.04
C ASP A 2 18.05 -18.89 10.19
N ALA A 3 17.36 -19.27 11.26
CA ALA A 3 16.00 -18.82 11.56
C ALA A 3 15.93 -17.29 11.70
N ALA A 4 17.00 -16.67 12.22
CA ALA A 4 17.11 -15.21 12.32
C ALA A 4 17.00 -14.53 10.94
N MET A 5 17.69 -15.09 9.93
CA MET A 5 17.67 -14.55 8.56
C MET A 5 16.27 -14.59 7.93
N VAL A 6 15.52 -15.66 8.18
CA VAL A 6 14.14 -15.80 7.68
C VAL A 6 13.21 -14.78 8.33
N ILE A 7 13.35 -14.56 9.65
CA ILE A 7 12.58 -13.57 10.38
C ILE A 7 12.88 -12.15 9.87
N ASP A 8 14.15 -11.83 9.65
CA ASP A 8 14.55 -10.52 9.13
C ASP A 8 14.03 -10.27 7.72
N LEU A 9 14.07 -11.29 6.84
CA LEU A 9 13.48 -11.21 5.50
C LEU A 9 11.96 -11.00 5.57
N GLY A 10 11.28 -11.71 6.48
CA GLY A 10 9.85 -11.53 6.72
C GLY A 10 9.51 -10.10 7.18
N ARG A 11 10.30 -9.54 8.11
CA ARG A 11 10.15 -8.15 8.56
C ARG A 11 10.33 -7.16 7.43
N GLU A 12 11.37 -7.31 6.61
CA GLU A 12 11.63 -6.41 5.48
C GLU A 12 10.49 -6.48 4.45
N SER A 13 9.99 -7.69 4.18
CA SER A 13 8.85 -7.93 3.27
C SER A 13 7.58 -7.22 3.76
N LEU A 14 7.26 -7.35 5.05
CA LEU A 14 6.11 -6.66 5.65
C LEU A 14 6.26 -5.14 5.61
N TRP A 15 7.48 -4.63 5.83
CA TRP A 15 7.75 -3.20 5.75
C TRP A 15 7.53 -2.64 4.35
N VAL A 16 8.01 -3.35 3.33
CA VAL A 16 7.78 -3.00 1.92
C VAL A 16 6.29 -3.04 1.59
N ALA A 17 5.56 -4.06 2.04
CA ALA A 17 4.11 -4.15 1.84
C ALA A 17 3.38 -2.95 2.47
N VAL A 18 3.76 -2.54 3.69
CA VAL A 18 3.20 -1.37 4.36
C VAL A 18 3.49 -0.09 3.57
N LEU A 19 4.74 0.12 3.13
CA LEU A 19 5.11 1.32 2.36
C LEU A 19 4.35 1.42 1.04
N VAL A 20 4.22 0.31 0.31
CA VAL A 20 3.49 0.27 -0.95
C VAL A 20 2.00 0.50 -0.73
N ALA A 21 1.40 -0.07 0.32
CA ALA A 21 -0.03 0.09 0.61
C ALA A 21 -0.38 1.45 1.25
N ALA A 22 0.54 2.08 1.98
CA ALA A 22 0.31 3.28 2.76
C ALA A 22 -0.37 4.45 2.00
N PRO A 23 0.12 4.90 0.82
CA PRO A 23 -0.51 6.02 0.12
C PRO A 23 -1.94 5.70 -0.35
N LEU A 24 -2.17 4.47 -0.84
CA LEU A 24 -3.49 4.00 -1.28
C LEU A 24 -4.48 3.92 -0.11
N LEU A 25 -4.08 3.28 0.98
CA LEU A 25 -4.92 3.12 2.16
C LEU A 25 -5.18 4.46 2.85
N GLY A 26 -4.15 5.31 2.94
CA GLY A 26 -4.26 6.65 3.52
C GLY A 26 -5.25 7.52 2.76
N THR A 27 -5.16 7.54 1.42
CA THR A 27 -6.12 8.28 0.59
C THR A 27 -7.52 7.69 0.64
N ALA A 28 -7.66 6.36 0.58
CA ALA A 28 -8.95 5.67 0.70
C ALA A 28 -9.64 5.94 2.05
N LEU A 29 -8.87 5.98 3.14
CA LEU A 29 -9.34 6.31 4.48
C LEU A 29 -9.80 7.77 4.56
N ALA A 30 -8.98 8.72 4.09
CA ALA A 30 -9.31 10.15 4.14
C ALA A 30 -10.61 10.46 3.38
N VAL A 31 -10.75 9.91 2.16
CA VAL A 31 -11.96 10.10 1.34
C VAL A 31 -13.14 9.36 1.93
N GLY A 32 -12.94 8.12 2.40
CA GLY A 32 -13.99 7.35 3.05
C GLY A 32 -14.56 8.05 4.27
N LEU A 33 -13.69 8.65 5.10
CA LEU A 33 -14.09 9.44 6.25
C LEU A 33 -14.84 10.71 5.83
N ALA A 34 -14.31 11.47 4.87
CA ALA A 34 -14.95 12.70 4.39
C ALA A 34 -16.36 12.43 3.83
N VAL A 35 -16.50 11.40 2.99
CA VAL A 35 -17.80 11.01 2.44
C VAL A 35 -18.71 10.44 3.54
N GLY A 36 -18.19 9.66 4.48
CA GLY A 36 -18.97 9.13 5.60
C GLY A 36 -19.55 10.24 6.49
N ILE A 37 -18.80 11.31 6.74
CA ILE A 37 -19.29 12.49 7.47
C ILE A 37 -20.41 13.18 6.69
N LEU A 38 -20.26 13.36 5.38
CA LEU A 38 -21.30 13.95 4.53
C LEU A 38 -22.57 13.08 4.52
N GLN A 39 -22.43 11.77 4.37
CA GLN A 39 -23.53 10.82 4.41
C GLN A 39 -24.29 10.87 5.75
N ALA A 40 -23.56 10.95 6.86
CA ALA A 40 -24.14 11.09 8.19
C ALA A 40 -24.84 12.45 8.39
N ALA A 41 -24.25 13.55 7.90
CA ALA A 41 -24.79 14.89 8.04
C ALA A 41 -26.06 15.11 7.20
N THR A 42 -26.17 14.50 6.02
CA THR A 42 -27.33 14.63 5.13
C THR A 42 -28.32 13.48 5.25
N SER A 43 -28.06 12.49 6.11
CA SER A 43 -28.85 11.25 6.22
C SER A 43 -29.00 10.47 4.90
N ILE A 44 -28.06 10.63 3.96
CA ILE A 44 -28.06 9.91 2.67
C ILE A 44 -27.17 8.67 2.81
N GLN A 45 -27.77 7.49 2.83
CA GLN A 45 -27.07 6.21 3.00
C GLN A 45 -27.01 5.40 1.70
N GLU A 46 -26.64 6.05 0.60
CA GLU A 46 -26.49 5.42 -0.70
C GLU A 46 -25.10 4.79 -0.84
N MET A 47 -25.06 3.47 -1.05
CA MET A 47 -23.82 2.69 -1.14
C MET A 47 -22.92 3.14 -2.30
N THR A 48 -23.50 3.61 -3.40
CA THR A 48 -22.77 4.06 -4.60
C THR A 48 -22.01 5.38 -4.36
N LEU A 49 -22.55 6.26 -3.52
CA LEU A 49 -22.02 7.59 -3.24
C LEU A 49 -20.71 7.52 -2.43
N SER A 50 -20.51 6.48 -1.62
CA SER A 50 -19.25 6.25 -0.90
C SER A 50 -18.19 5.54 -1.75
N PHE A 51 -18.61 4.80 -2.78
CA PHE A 51 -17.73 3.98 -3.59
C PHE A 51 -17.05 4.77 -4.71
N ILE A 52 -17.81 5.51 -5.52
CA ILE A 52 -17.29 6.18 -6.72
C ILE A 52 -16.23 7.24 -6.39
N PRO A 53 -16.45 8.17 -5.45
CA PRO A 53 -15.43 9.17 -5.11
C PRO A 53 -14.15 8.55 -4.57
N LYS A 54 -14.28 7.49 -3.75
CA LYS A 54 -13.14 6.75 -3.19
C LYS A 54 -12.30 6.11 -4.29
N LEU A 55 -12.93 5.41 -5.24
CA LEU A 55 -12.22 4.82 -6.38
C LEU A 55 -11.51 5.87 -7.23
N GLY A 56 -12.17 6.98 -7.56
CA GLY A 56 -11.58 8.06 -8.35
C GLY A 56 -10.31 8.61 -7.71
N VAL A 57 -10.35 8.86 -6.40
CA VAL A 57 -9.17 9.35 -5.67
C VAL A 57 -8.08 8.27 -5.56
N MET A 58 -8.42 7.00 -5.36
CA MET A 58 -7.43 5.92 -5.35
C MET A 58 -6.70 5.78 -6.70
N ILE A 59 -7.40 5.97 -7.83
CA ILE A 59 -6.79 5.97 -9.16
C ILE A 59 -5.81 7.15 -9.29
N ILE A 60 -6.21 8.34 -8.85
CA ILE A 60 -5.33 9.53 -8.85
C ILE A 60 -4.11 9.29 -7.97
N ALA A 61 -4.30 8.70 -6.78
CA ALA A 61 -3.21 8.35 -5.88
C ALA A 61 -2.26 7.33 -6.54
N LEU A 62 -2.77 6.33 -7.25
CA LEU A 62 -1.93 5.39 -8.02
C LEU A 62 -1.12 6.09 -9.11
N ILE A 63 -1.70 7.07 -9.81
CA ILE A 63 -0.97 7.81 -10.85
C ILE A 63 0.16 8.64 -10.23
N ILE A 64 -0.11 9.28 -9.09
CA ILE A 64 0.87 10.14 -8.40
C ILE A 64 1.97 9.32 -7.71
N PHE A 65 1.59 8.28 -6.96
CA PHE A 65 2.52 7.48 -6.15
C PHE A 65 3.03 6.22 -6.85
N GLY A 66 2.50 5.87 -8.02
CA GLY A 66 2.82 4.61 -8.71
C GLY A 66 4.29 4.44 -9.04
N SER A 67 4.94 5.50 -9.54
CA SER A 67 6.39 5.46 -9.83
C SER A 67 7.21 5.17 -8.57
N TRP A 68 6.85 5.78 -7.43
CA TRP A 68 7.52 5.55 -6.14
C TRP A 68 7.27 4.14 -5.60
N GLN A 69 6.03 3.64 -5.68
CA GLN A 69 5.68 2.28 -5.28
C GLN A 69 6.47 1.24 -6.09
N VAL A 70 6.57 1.43 -7.40
CA VAL A 70 7.35 0.54 -8.27
C VAL A 70 8.84 0.60 -7.92
N SER A 71 9.41 1.78 -7.65
CA SER A 71 10.80 1.91 -7.21
C SER A 71 11.07 1.07 -5.96
N ILE A 72 10.23 1.18 -4.93
CA ILE A 72 10.39 0.42 -3.69
C ILE A 72 10.36 -1.09 -3.97
N MET A 73 9.44 -1.56 -4.81
CA MET A 73 9.33 -2.97 -5.16
C MET A 73 10.55 -3.47 -5.94
N VAL A 74 11.04 -2.68 -6.89
CA VAL A 74 12.24 -3.01 -7.68
C VAL A 74 13.47 -3.05 -6.78
N ASP A 75 13.66 -2.07 -5.89
CA ASP A 75 14.79 -2.03 -4.96
C ASP A 75 14.77 -3.24 -4.02
N PHE A 76 13.60 -3.58 -3.49
CA PHE A 76 13.43 -4.77 -2.65
C PHE A 76 13.75 -6.05 -3.41
N LEU A 77 13.28 -6.17 -4.65
CA LEU A 77 13.54 -7.33 -5.50
C LEU A 77 15.05 -7.48 -5.78
N GLN A 78 15.73 -6.39 -6.13
CA GLN A 78 17.18 -6.39 -6.35
C GLN A 78 17.94 -6.85 -5.10
N ARG A 79 17.58 -6.32 -3.91
CA ARG A 79 18.17 -6.75 -2.64
C ARG A 79 17.97 -8.24 -2.36
N ILE A 80 16.81 -8.81 -2.72
CA ILE A 80 16.60 -10.26 -2.61
C ILE A 80 17.58 -11.01 -3.52
N PHE A 81 17.66 -10.62 -4.80
CA PHE A 81 18.54 -11.28 -5.76
C PHE A 81 20.02 -11.21 -5.35
N GLU A 82 20.47 -10.10 -4.78
CA GLU A 82 21.83 -9.94 -4.25
C GLU A 82 22.10 -10.86 -3.04
N ARG A 83 21.07 -11.18 -2.25
CA ARG A 83 21.19 -12.11 -1.12
C ARG A 83 21.20 -13.58 -1.54
N ILE A 84 20.65 -13.93 -2.71
CA ILE A 84 20.58 -15.33 -3.16
C ILE A 84 21.95 -16.02 -3.19
N PRO A 85 23.02 -15.45 -3.80
CA PRO A 85 24.35 -16.07 -3.79
C PRO A 85 24.91 -16.33 -2.39
N THR A 86 24.63 -15.43 -1.43
CA THR A 86 25.09 -15.57 -0.04
C THR A 86 24.40 -16.70 0.73
N LEU A 87 23.36 -17.32 0.17
CA LEU A 87 22.69 -18.49 0.75
C LEU A 87 23.35 -19.82 0.38
N PHE A 88 24.16 -19.84 -0.68
CA PHE A 88 24.81 -21.04 -1.20
C PHE A 88 26.30 -21.16 -0.86
N ILE A 89 26.85 -20.11 -0.24
CA ILE A 89 28.23 -20.04 0.27
C ILE A 89 28.17 -20.15 1.79
#